data_AF-A0A5N7WS97-F1
#
_entry.id   AF-A0A5N7WS97-F1
#
_cell.length_a   1.000
_cell.length_b   1.000
_cell.length_c   1.000
_cell.angle_alpha   90.00
_cell.angle_beta   90.00
_cell.angle_gamma   90.00
#
_symmetry.space_group_name_H-M   'P 1'
#
loop_
_entity.id
_entity.type
_entity.pdbx_description
1 polymer ?
#
loop_
_entity_poly.entity_id
_entity_poly.type
_entity_poly.pdbx_seq_one_letter_code
_entity_poly.pdbx_strand_id
1 'polypeptide(L)'
;MSTTRIDLAKQLWQNLSKKHVAALANVRIAQEALERLQGLIADQAVKLTAAETKQRAGILAAFGLGGKAEEPAQNVADIRAHLDAFESVLTEHQQALHQAQEHAKQTDADVKDAERAILKAKASKAHDEEQQAFEAFKAAHLRHLAANTAAQGAVSGIRHDWSKLLYGDRVQIDGFVPTVPEMAQILIHQAEKGE
;
A
#
# COMPACT_ATOMS: atom_id res chain seq x y z
N MET A 1 -11.95 26.80 1.91
CA MET A 1 -10.78 26.11 2.51
C MET A 1 -9.94 25.54 1.36
N SER A 2 -8.64 25.84 1.30
CA SER A 2 -7.78 25.33 0.22
C SER A 2 -7.30 23.92 0.57
N THR A 3 -7.63 22.93 -0.26
CA THR A 3 -7.13 21.55 -0.14
C THR A 3 -5.61 21.54 -0.30
N THR A 4 -4.90 21.03 0.71
CA THR A 4 -3.44 20.93 0.64
C THR A 4 -3.03 19.77 -0.27
N ARG A 5 -1.79 19.78 -0.79
CA ARG A 5 -1.23 18.63 -1.55
C ARG A 5 -1.32 17.32 -0.76
N ILE A 6 -1.20 17.39 0.57
CA ILE A 6 -1.32 16.23 1.47
C ILE A 6 -2.76 15.71 1.49
N ASP A 7 -3.76 16.59 1.49
CA ASP A 7 -5.18 16.18 1.51
C ASP A 7 -5.58 15.49 0.20
N LEU A 8 -5.11 16.00 -0.94
CA LEU A 8 -5.30 15.36 -2.25
C LEU A 8 -4.64 13.98 -2.31
N ALA A 9 -3.40 13.85 -1.82
CA ALA A 9 -2.70 12.57 -1.78
C ALA A 9 -3.39 11.55 -0.86
N LYS A 10 -3.94 11.99 0.28
CA LYS A 10 -4.75 11.15 1.17
C LYS A 10 -6.05 10.67 0.52
N GLN A 11 -6.75 11.56 -0.20
CA GLN A 11 -7.97 11.18 -0.92
C GLN A 11 -7.67 10.15 -2.02
N LEU A 12 -6.59 10.34 -2.77
CA LEU A 12 -6.12 9.37 -3.75
C LEU A 12 -5.84 8.01 -3.11
N TRP A 13 -5.06 7.98 -2.03
CA TRP A 13 -4.77 6.75 -1.29
C TRP A 13 -6.04 6.04 -0.82
N GLN A 14 -6.98 6.76 -0.19
CA GLN A 14 -8.25 6.17 0.26
C GLN A 14 -9.04 5.53 -0.89
N ASN A 15 -9.07 6.18 -2.06
CA ASN A 15 -9.75 5.64 -3.23
C ASN A 15 -9.06 4.38 -3.77
N LEU A 16 -7.72 4.36 -3.81
CA LEU A 16 -6.95 3.20 -4.23
C LEU A 16 -7.07 2.05 -3.23
N SER A 17 -7.06 2.33 -1.92
CA SER A 17 -7.26 1.31 -0.89
C SER A 17 -8.64 0.65 -1.00
N LYS A 18 -9.69 1.43 -1.28
CA LYS A 18 -11.03 0.87 -1.55
C LYS A 18 -11.03 -0.06 -2.77
N LYS A 19 -10.35 0.33 -3.85
CA LYS A 19 -10.20 -0.51 -5.06
C LYS A 19 -9.42 -1.79 -4.75
N HIS A 20 -8.37 -1.72 -3.93
CA HIS A 20 -7.60 -2.88 -3.52
C HIS A 20 -8.44 -3.86 -2.70
N VAL A 21 -9.25 -3.37 -1.74
CA VAL A 21 -10.18 -4.21 -0.98
C VAL A 21 -11.20 -4.91 -1.90
N ALA A 22 -11.75 -4.19 -2.88
CA ALA A 22 -12.63 -4.79 -3.88
C ALA A 22 -11.91 -5.85 -4.74
N ALA A 23 -10.64 -5.62 -5.10
CA ALA A 23 -9.83 -6.59 -5.84
C ALA A 23 -9.59 -7.87 -5.03
N LEU A 24 -9.31 -7.76 -3.72
CA LEU A 24 -9.18 -8.92 -2.83
C LEU A 24 -10.50 -9.70 -2.70
N ALA A 25 -11.64 -8.99 -2.64
CA ALA A 25 -12.94 -9.65 -2.65
C ALA A 25 -13.17 -10.45 -3.94
N ASN A 26 -12.77 -9.91 -5.10
CA ASN A 26 -12.88 -10.61 -6.37
C ASN A 26 -11.99 -11.85 -6.45
N VAL A 27 -10.77 -11.80 -5.88
CA VAL A 27 -9.90 -12.98 -5.76
C VAL A 27 -10.62 -14.08 -4.97
N ARG A 28 -11.22 -13.71 -3.83
CA ARG A 28 -11.95 -14.66 -3.00
C ARG A 28 -13.13 -15.29 -3.74
N ILE A 29 -13.94 -14.49 -4.45
CA ILE A 29 -15.06 -14.98 -5.24
C ILE A 29 -14.58 -15.96 -6.33
N ALA A 30 -13.50 -15.61 -7.05
CA ALA A 30 -12.94 -16.47 -8.09
C ALA A 30 -12.40 -17.79 -7.51
N GLN A 31 -11.80 -17.73 -6.32
CA GLN A 31 -11.29 -18.92 -5.63
C GLN A 31 -12.42 -19.83 -5.17
N GLU A 32 -13.47 -19.27 -4.54
CA GLU A 32 -14.66 -20.03 -4.13
C GLU A 32 -15.36 -20.68 -5.34
N ALA A 33 -15.41 -19.99 -6.49
CA ALA A 33 -15.96 -20.55 -7.72
C ALA A 33 -15.13 -21.72 -8.27
N LEU A 34 -13.80 -21.60 -8.24
CA LEU A 34 -12.90 -22.68 -8.67
C LEU A 34 -12.99 -23.89 -7.73
N GLU A 35 -12.98 -23.68 -6.41
CA GLU A 35 -13.13 -24.74 -5.41
C GLU A 35 -14.47 -25.47 -5.57
N ARG A 36 -15.55 -24.71 -5.82
CA ARG A 36 -16.87 -25.31 -6.09
C ARG A 36 -16.86 -26.18 -7.34
N LEU A 37 -16.24 -25.73 -8.42
CA LEU A 37 -16.12 -26.51 -9.66
C LEU A 37 -15.31 -27.79 -9.44
N GLN A 38 -14.19 -27.69 -8.73
CA GLN A 38 -13.36 -28.85 -8.37
C GLN A 38 -14.12 -29.85 -7.50
N GLY A 39 -14.94 -29.36 -6.56
CA GLY A 39 -15.83 -30.20 -5.76
C GLY A 39 -16.86 -30.95 -6.63
N LEU A 40 -17.47 -30.27 -7.60
CA LEU A 40 -18.41 -30.90 -8.54
C LEU A 40 -17.73 -31.98 -9.41
N ILE A 41 -16.50 -31.73 -9.88
CA ILE A 41 -15.71 -32.70 -10.63
C ILE A 41 -15.43 -33.94 -9.76
N ALA A 42 -14.98 -33.74 -8.52
CA ALA A 42 -14.71 -34.84 -7.59
C ALA A 42 -15.96 -35.68 -7.30
N ASP A 43 -17.10 -35.04 -7.04
CA ASP A 43 -18.37 -35.72 -6.81
C ASP A 43 -18.82 -36.54 -8.02
N GLN A 44 -18.67 -36.00 -9.24
CA GLN A 44 -18.99 -36.74 -10.46
C GLN A 44 -18.04 -37.90 -10.71
N ALA A 45 -16.75 -37.77 -10.39
CA ALA A 45 -15.79 -38.87 -10.50
C ALA A 45 -16.14 -40.05 -9.56
N VAL A 46 -16.61 -39.75 -8.35
CA VAL A 46 -17.12 -40.78 -7.42
C VAL A 46 -18.37 -41.46 -7.98
N LYS A 47 -19.33 -40.67 -8.50
CA LYS A 47 -20.54 -41.22 -9.14
C LYS A 47 -20.22 -42.08 -10.37
N LEU A 48 -19.25 -41.66 -11.18
CA LEU A 48 -18.79 -42.42 -12.35
C LEU A 48 -18.26 -43.78 -11.93
N THR A 49 -17.37 -43.82 -10.94
CA THR A 49 -16.78 -45.06 -10.43
C THR A 49 -17.85 -46.03 -9.91
N ALA A 50 -18.84 -45.51 -9.17
CA ALA A 50 -19.95 -46.30 -8.67
C ALA A 50 -20.84 -46.83 -9.81
N ALA A 51 -21.16 -45.98 -10.79
CA ALA A 51 -21.98 -46.34 -11.94
C ALA A 51 -21.28 -47.37 -12.84
N GLU A 52 -19.99 -47.21 -13.12
CA GLU A 52 -19.19 -48.17 -13.89
C GLU A 52 -19.10 -49.53 -13.20
N THR A 53 -18.97 -49.55 -11.87
CA THR A 53 -18.92 -50.80 -11.10
C THR A 53 -20.24 -51.55 -11.20
N LYS A 54 -21.38 -50.84 -11.07
CA LYS A 54 -22.72 -51.43 -11.27
C LYS A 54 -22.93 -51.90 -12.70
N GLN A 55 -22.49 -51.12 -13.69
CA GLN A 55 -22.57 -51.52 -15.10
C GLN A 55 -21.77 -52.80 -15.37
N ARG A 56 -20.54 -52.90 -14.85
CA ARG A 56 -19.71 -54.13 -14.96
C ARG A 56 -20.37 -55.32 -14.27
N ALA A 57 -20.94 -55.12 -13.08
CA ALA A 57 -21.68 -56.18 -12.38
C ALA A 57 -22.92 -56.64 -13.17
N GLY A 58 -23.67 -55.71 -13.77
CA GLY A 58 -24.79 -56.01 -14.64
C GLY A 58 -24.39 -56.80 -15.89
N ILE A 59 -23.26 -56.44 -16.53
CA ILE A 59 -22.70 -57.19 -17.65
C ILE A 59 -22.36 -58.63 -17.23
N LEU A 60 -21.66 -58.81 -16.10
CA LEU A 60 -21.32 -60.15 -15.59
C LEU A 60 -22.57 -60.98 -15.26
N ALA A 61 -23.59 -60.36 -14.66
CA ALA A 61 -24.86 -61.01 -14.37
C ALA A 61 -25.57 -61.49 -15.65
N ALA A 62 -25.53 -60.69 -16.73
CA ALA A 62 -26.09 -61.07 -18.04
C ALA A 62 -25.38 -62.28 -18.67
N PHE A 63 -24.09 -62.47 -18.37
CA PHE A 63 -23.33 -63.66 -18.77
C PHE A 63 -23.46 -64.86 -17.80
N GLY A 64 -24.25 -64.74 -16.73
CA GLY A 64 -24.39 -65.77 -15.70
C GLY A 64 -23.15 -65.94 -14.81
N LEU A 65 -22.24 -64.96 -14.83
CA LEU A 65 -20.95 -64.97 -14.11
C LEU A 65 -20.98 -64.07 -12.87
N GLY A 66 -22.16 -63.68 -12.37
CA GLY A 66 -22.30 -62.72 -11.27
C GLY A 66 -23.64 -62.79 -10.52
N GLY A 67 -23.78 -61.93 -9.51
CA GLY A 67 -25.00 -61.76 -8.71
C GLY A 67 -26.16 -61.09 -9.47
N LYS A 68 -27.16 -60.56 -8.76
CA LYS A 68 -28.30 -59.87 -9.41
C LYS A 68 -27.82 -58.65 -10.21
N ALA A 69 -28.36 -58.49 -11.41
CA ALA A 69 -28.13 -57.29 -12.22
C ALA A 69 -28.75 -56.07 -11.52
N GLU A 70 -27.91 -55.10 -11.17
CA GLU A 70 -28.35 -53.79 -10.71
C GLU A 70 -27.98 -52.74 -11.76
N GLU A 71 -28.96 -51.97 -12.20
CA GLU A 71 -28.70 -50.84 -13.09
C GLU A 71 -28.17 -49.64 -12.29
N PRO A 72 -27.22 -48.87 -12.84
CA PRO A 72 -26.76 -47.66 -12.21
C PRO A 72 -27.87 -46.60 -12.20
N ALA A 73 -27.98 -45.84 -11.09
CA ALA A 73 -29.01 -44.82 -10.93
C ALA A 73 -28.86 -43.63 -11.91
N GLN A 74 -27.67 -43.44 -12.48
CA GLN A 74 -27.38 -42.52 -13.57
C GLN A 74 -26.57 -43.25 -14.64
N ASN A 75 -26.84 -42.93 -15.90
CA ASN A 75 -26.10 -43.49 -17.02
C ASN A 75 -24.64 -43.00 -16.99
N VAL A 76 -23.71 -43.93 -17.22
CA VAL A 76 -22.27 -43.65 -17.30
C VAL A 76 -21.96 -42.62 -18.38
N ALA A 77 -22.66 -42.65 -19.52
CA ALA A 77 -22.48 -41.68 -20.60
C ALA A 77 -22.83 -40.25 -20.15
N ASP A 78 -23.92 -40.09 -19.40
CA ASP A 78 -24.37 -38.77 -18.92
C ASP A 78 -23.41 -38.22 -17.86
N ILE A 79 -22.91 -39.07 -16.95
CA ILE A 79 -21.91 -38.67 -15.95
C ILE A 79 -20.62 -38.21 -16.64
N ARG A 80 -20.16 -38.93 -17.67
CA ARG A 80 -18.97 -38.55 -18.45
C ARG A 80 -19.18 -37.22 -19.19
N ALA A 81 -20.34 -37.03 -19.82
CA ALA A 81 -20.65 -35.76 -20.47
C ALA A 81 -20.66 -34.57 -19.48
N HIS A 82 -21.14 -34.77 -18.25
CA HIS A 82 -21.06 -33.75 -17.20
C HIS A 82 -19.62 -33.47 -16.74
N LEU A 83 -18.78 -34.51 -16.62
CA LEU A 83 -17.35 -34.34 -16.31
C LEU A 83 -16.65 -33.54 -17.41
N ASP A 84 -16.84 -33.92 -18.68
CA ASP A 84 -16.26 -33.21 -19.82
C ASP A 84 -16.70 -31.73 -19.84
N ALA A 85 -17.98 -31.46 -19.54
CA ALA A 85 -18.48 -30.09 -19.45
C ALA A 85 -17.82 -29.30 -18.30
N PHE A 86 -17.65 -29.89 -17.13
CA PHE A 86 -16.95 -29.23 -16.01
C PHE A 86 -15.46 -29.02 -16.27
N GLU A 87 -14.79 -30.00 -16.87
CA GLU A 87 -13.39 -29.89 -17.26
C GLU A 87 -13.17 -28.82 -18.34
N SER A 88 -14.12 -28.66 -19.27
CA SER A 88 -14.03 -27.64 -20.33
C SER A 88 -14.01 -26.21 -19.78
N VAL A 89 -14.71 -25.95 -18.67
CA VAL A 89 -14.75 -24.62 -18.02
C VAL A 89 -13.71 -24.46 -16.92
N LEU A 90 -12.97 -25.52 -16.56
CA LEU A 90 -11.99 -25.49 -15.48
C LEU A 90 -10.85 -24.52 -15.78
N THR A 91 -10.35 -24.53 -17.02
CA THR A 91 -9.28 -23.61 -17.44
C THR A 91 -9.74 -22.15 -17.38
N GLU A 92 -11.00 -21.87 -17.73
CA GLU A 92 -11.56 -20.52 -17.64
C GLU A 92 -11.60 -20.02 -16.19
N HIS A 93 -12.00 -20.88 -15.24
CA HIS A 93 -12.03 -20.53 -13.81
C HIS A 93 -10.62 -20.34 -13.24
N GLN A 94 -9.66 -21.17 -13.64
CA GLN A 94 -8.25 -21.00 -13.27
C GLN A 94 -7.68 -19.69 -13.81
N GLN A 95 -8.00 -19.34 -15.06
CA GLN A 95 -7.57 -18.10 -15.66
C GLN A 95 -8.23 -16.88 -15.00
N ALA A 96 -9.52 -16.96 -14.68
CA ALA A 96 -10.24 -15.92 -13.95
C ALA A 96 -9.63 -15.66 -12.56
N LEU A 97 -9.27 -16.72 -11.82
CA LEU A 97 -8.56 -16.60 -10.55
C LEU A 97 -7.19 -15.93 -10.74
N HIS A 98 -6.42 -16.35 -11.74
CA HIS A 98 -5.12 -15.74 -12.04
C HIS A 98 -5.25 -14.25 -12.37
N GLN A 99 -6.21 -13.88 -13.22
CA GLN A 99 -6.48 -12.47 -13.55
C GLN A 99 -6.89 -11.64 -12.32
N ALA A 100 -7.73 -12.20 -11.46
CA ALA A 100 -8.12 -11.54 -10.21
C ALA A 100 -6.90 -11.32 -9.30
N GLN A 101 -6.00 -12.30 -9.18
CA GLN A 101 -4.78 -12.21 -8.38
C GLN A 101 -3.81 -11.15 -8.94
N GLU A 102 -3.61 -11.11 -10.26
CA GLU A 102 -2.78 -10.09 -10.89
C GLU A 102 -3.35 -8.68 -10.70
N HIS A 103 -4.67 -8.53 -10.82
CA HIS A 103 -5.33 -7.25 -10.53
C HIS A 103 -5.18 -6.84 -9.05
N ALA A 104 -5.27 -7.79 -8.11
CA ALA A 104 -5.02 -7.53 -6.69
C ALA A 104 -3.58 -7.09 -6.43
N LYS A 105 -2.58 -7.70 -7.10
CA LYS A 105 -1.17 -7.27 -7.02
C LYS A 105 -0.97 -5.85 -7.56
N GLN A 106 -1.57 -5.52 -8.70
CA GLN A 106 -1.47 -4.19 -9.28
C GLN A 106 -2.05 -3.12 -8.33
N THR A 107 -3.24 -3.38 -7.80
CA THR A 107 -3.88 -2.43 -6.87
C THR A 107 -3.12 -2.27 -5.55
N ASP A 108 -2.44 -3.31 -5.05
CA ASP A 108 -1.54 -3.20 -3.89
C ASP A 108 -0.33 -2.29 -4.18
N ALA A 109 0.28 -2.44 -5.36
CA ALA A 109 1.36 -1.57 -5.79
C ALA A 109 0.91 -0.10 -5.88
N ASP A 110 -0.27 0.16 -6.47
CA ASP A 110 -0.84 1.50 -6.58
C ASP A 110 -1.08 2.14 -5.18
N VAL A 111 -1.55 1.35 -4.21
CA VAL A 111 -1.74 1.81 -2.82
C VAL A 111 -0.40 2.19 -2.19
N LYS A 112 0.62 1.35 -2.31
CA LYS A 112 1.97 1.62 -1.77
C LYS A 112 2.60 2.86 -2.39
N ASP A 113 2.43 3.07 -3.68
CA ASP A 113 2.94 4.27 -4.35
C ASP A 113 2.19 5.53 -3.91
N ALA A 114 0.88 5.44 -3.65
CA ALA A 114 0.13 6.53 -3.05
C ALA A 114 0.57 6.84 -1.61
N GLU A 115 0.91 5.82 -0.80
CA GLU A 115 1.49 6.03 0.54
C GLU A 115 2.83 6.76 0.48
N ARG A 116 3.71 6.34 -0.43
CA ARG A 116 4.99 7.01 -0.68
C ARG A 116 4.79 8.47 -1.10
N ALA A 117 3.79 8.75 -1.94
CA ALA A 117 3.46 10.11 -2.35
C ALA A 117 3.01 10.97 -1.16
N ILE A 118 2.22 10.42 -0.22
CA ILE A 118 1.85 11.11 1.02
C ILE A 118 3.08 11.42 1.87
N LEU A 119 3.99 10.47 2.05
CA LEU A 119 5.22 10.67 2.83
C LEU A 119 6.10 11.76 2.20
N LYS A 120 6.26 11.74 0.87
CA LYS A 120 6.99 12.77 0.13
C LYS A 120 6.35 14.16 0.29
N ALA A 121 5.02 14.24 0.24
CA ALA A 121 4.30 15.50 0.44
C ALA A 121 4.46 16.04 1.86
N LYS A 122 4.47 15.17 2.88
CA LYS A 122 4.75 15.56 4.27
C LYS A 122 6.18 16.07 4.44
N ALA A 123 7.17 15.39 3.88
CA ALA A 123 8.57 15.81 3.93
C ALA A 123 8.79 17.18 3.26
N SER A 124 8.19 17.39 2.09
CA SER A 124 8.23 18.70 1.40
C SER A 124 7.61 19.81 2.25
N LYS A 125 6.45 19.55 2.88
CA LYS A 125 5.80 20.53 3.74
C LYS A 125 6.66 20.91 4.95
N ALA A 126 7.30 19.93 5.59
CA ALA A 126 8.20 20.19 6.70
C ALA A 126 9.39 21.07 6.29
N HIS A 127 9.97 20.81 5.11
CA HIS A 127 11.04 21.63 4.55
C HIS A 127 10.59 23.06 4.23
N ASP A 128 9.39 23.23 3.65
CA ASP A 128 8.82 24.55 3.37
C ASP A 128 8.56 25.35 4.67
N GLU A 129 8.07 24.68 5.72
CA GLU A 129 7.84 25.28 7.05
C GLU A 129 9.14 25.70 7.73
N GLU A 130 10.18 24.86 7.65
CA GLU A 130 11.52 25.17 8.17
C GLU A 130 12.13 26.38 7.45
N GLN A 131 12.05 26.41 6.12
CA GLN A 131 12.55 27.53 5.33
C GLN A 131 11.80 28.84 5.65
N GLN A 132 10.48 28.78 5.82
CA GLN A 132 9.68 29.95 6.22
C GLN A 132 10.03 30.42 7.64
N ALA A 133 10.23 29.51 8.59
CA ALA A 133 10.65 29.85 9.95
C ALA A 133 12.03 30.53 9.95
N PHE A 134 12.96 30.04 9.13
CA PHE A 134 14.29 30.62 8.99
C PHE A 134 14.26 32.02 8.36
N GLU A 135 13.47 32.23 7.30
CA GLU A 135 13.31 33.56 6.69
C GLU A 135 12.61 34.55 7.64
N ALA A 136 11.59 34.09 8.39
CA ALA A 136 10.95 34.90 9.42
C ALA A 136 11.93 35.28 10.54
N PHE A 137 12.79 34.34 10.95
CA PHE A 137 13.87 34.59 11.91
C PHE A 137 14.85 35.65 11.39
N LYS A 138 15.36 35.51 10.16
CA LYS A 138 16.25 36.52 9.54
C LYS A 138 15.61 37.91 9.52
N ALA A 139 14.35 37.99 9.09
CA ALA A 139 13.63 39.26 9.02
C ALA A 139 13.46 39.91 10.40
N ALA A 140 13.15 39.11 11.43
CA ALA A 140 13.07 39.59 12.81
C ALA A 140 14.43 40.05 13.35
N HIS A 141 15.49 39.28 13.08
CA HIS A 141 16.85 39.59 13.48
C HIS A 141 17.35 40.91 12.86
N LEU A 142 17.14 41.11 11.56
CA LEU A 142 17.50 42.36 10.86
C LEU A 142 16.74 43.58 11.40
N ARG A 143 15.44 43.44 11.70
CA ARG A 143 14.65 44.53 12.32
C ARG A 143 15.19 44.89 13.70
N HIS A 144 15.57 43.89 14.49
CA HIS A 144 16.12 44.11 15.83
C HIS A 144 17.52 44.74 15.78
N LEU A 145 18.36 44.36 14.82
CA LEU A 145 19.63 45.04 14.54
C LEU A 145 19.40 46.51 14.25
N ALA A 146 18.54 46.82 13.27
CA ALA A 146 18.24 48.19 12.89
C ALA A 146 17.73 49.03 14.07
N ALA A 147 16.86 48.46 14.91
CA ALA A 147 16.35 49.12 16.11
C ALA A 147 17.45 49.38 17.16
N ASN A 148 18.35 48.43 17.40
CA ASN A 148 19.47 48.61 18.34
C ASN A 148 20.50 49.62 17.82
N THR A 149 20.82 49.60 16.53
CA THR A 149 21.73 50.57 15.91
C THR A 149 21.16 51.99 16.01
N ALA A 150 19.84 52.15 15.86
CA ALA A 150 19.16 53.43 16.03
C ALA A 150 19.12 53.91 17.49
N ALA A 151 19.08 52.99 18.46
CA ALA A 151 18.97 53.33 19.89
C ALA A 151 20.32 53.56 20.61
N GLN A 152 21.40 52.89 20.20
CA GLN A 152 22.66 52.85 20.97
C GLN A 152 23.93 53.21 20.16
N GLY A 153 23.81 53.53 18.87
CA GLY A 153 24.97 53.68 17.98
C GLY A 153 25.52 52.34 17.49
N ALA A 154 26.66 52.32 16.79
CA ALA A 154 27.22 51.10 16.18
C ALA A 154 27.67 50.09 17.26
N VAL A 155 26.84 49.10 17.57
CA VAL A 155 27.14 48.02 18.51
C VAL A 155 27.66 46.80 17.73
N SER A 156 28.83 46.26 18.11
CA SER A 156 29.52 45.14 17.45
C SER A 156 28.96 43.75 17.80
N GLY A 157 27.69 43.65 18.19
CA GLY A 157 27.09 42.36 18.53
C GLY A 157 25.77 42.48 19.29
N ILE A 158 24.88 41.51 19.06
CA ILE A 158 23.57 41.45 19.69
C ILE A 158 23.61 40.43 20.82
N ARG A 159 23.29 40.86 22.05
CA ARG A 159 22.93 39.93 23.12
C ARG A 159 21.50 39.48 22.86
N HIS A 160 21.34 38.25 22.43
CA HIS A 160 20.06 37.73 21.97
C HIS A 160 19.48 36.79 23.03
N ASP A 161 18.34 37.16 23.64
CA ASP A 161 17.58 36.38 24.64
C ASP A 161 16.92 35.09 24.07
N TRP A 162 17.39 34.58 22.93
CA TRP A 162 16.83 33.39 22.28
C TRP A 162 17.16 32.10 23.03
N SER A 163 18.24 32.07 23.81
CA SER A 163 18.57 30.92 24.68
C SER A 163 17.44 30.62 25.67
N LYS A 164 16.84 31.67 26.23
CA LYS A 164 15.70 31.59 27.14
C LYS A 164 14.43 31.08 26.46
N LEU A 165 14.26 31.40 25.18
CA LEU A 165 13.09 31.05 24.37
C LEU A 165 13.18 29.63 23.79
N LEU A 166 14.40 29.15 23.48
CA LEU A 166 14.66 27.83 22.90
C LEU A 166 15.00 26.74 23.94
N TYR A 167 15.68 27.10 25.04
CA TYR A 167 16.20 26.15 26.03
C TYR A 167 15.68 26.39 27.46
N GLY A 168 14.80 27.38 27.66
CA GLY A 168 14.28 27.77 28.97
C GLY A 168 15.34 28.41 29.88
N ASP A 169 14.95 28.75 31.11
CA ASP A 169 15.80 29.48 32.08
C ASP A 169 17.06 28.73 32.56
N ARG A 170 17.25 27.48 32.13
CA ARG A 170 18.28 26.58 32.68
C ARG A 170 19.62 26.62 31.97
N VAL A 171 19.73 27.30 30.83
CA VAL A 171 20.98 27.39 30.07
C VAL A 171 21.34 28.85 29.81
N GLN A 172 22.22 29.41 30.64
CA GLN A 172 22.92 30.66 30.32
C GLN A 172 24.01 30.35 29.30
N ILE A 173 23.70 30.59 28.02
CA ILE A 173 24.71 30.66 26.97
C ILE A 173 25.15 32.12 26.90
N ASP A 174 26.27 32.47 27.56
CA ASP A 174 26.94 33.75 27.34
C ASP A 174 27.66 33.69 25.97
N GLY A 175 26.92 33.97 24.91
CA GLY A 175 27.44 34.00 23.55
C GLY A 175 26.85 35.17 22.78
N PHE A 176 27.70 36.15 22.44
CA PHE A 176 27.36 37.16 21.45
C PHE A 176 27.09 36.45 20.11
N VAL A 177 25.93 36.74 19.48
CA VAL A 177 25.68 36.26 18.11
C VAL A 177 26.44 37.21 17.17
N PRO A 178 27.36 36.69 16.34
CA PRO A 178 28.10 37.51 15.39
C PRO A 178 27.13 38.18 14.40
N THR A 179 27.49 39.36 13.91
CA THR A 179 26.72 40.04 12.88
C THR A 179 26.60 39.17 11.61
N VAL A 180 25.58 39.38 10.78
CA VAL A 180 25.38 38.62 9.53
C VAL A 180 26.66 38.51 8.66
N PRO A 181 27.50 39.55 8.52
CA PRO A 181 28.79 39.45 7.83
C PRO A 181 29.79 38.51 8.52
N GLU A 182 29.85 38.49 9.86
CA GLU A 182 30.71 37.59 10.62
C GLU A 182 30.21 36.15 10.56
N MET A 183 28.90 35.91 10.60
CA MET A 183 28.33 34.57 10.39
C MET A 183 28.62 34.04 8.98
N ALA A 184 28.55 34.89 7.95
CA ALA A 184 28.91 34.49 6.59
C ALA A 184 30.40 34.10 6.50
N GLN A 185 31.31 34.85 7.15
CA GLN A 185 32.73 34.49 7.20
C GLN A 185 32.99 33.19 7.98
N ILE A 186 32.29 32.96 9.10
CA ILE A 186 32.42 31.74 9.90
C ILE A 186 31.94 30.52 9.10
N LEU A 187 30.80 30.63 8.40
CA LEU A 187 30.27 29.55 7.56
C LEU A 187 31.17 29.24 6.36
N ILE A 188 31.76 30.26 5.72
CA ILE A 188 32.76 30.08 4.67
C ILE A 188 33.99 29.35 5.23
N HIS A 189 34.49 29.78 6.39
CA HIS A 189 35.66 29.18 7.04
C HIS A 189 35.42 27.74 7.53
N GLN A 190 34.19 27.40 7.92
CA GLN A 190 33.79 26.03 8.28
C GLN A 190 33.65 25.13 7.05
N ALA A 191 33.04 25.64 5.98
CA ALA A 191 32.94 24.93 4.69
C ALA A 191 34.33 24.65 4.08
N GLU A 192 35.30 25.55 4.26
CA GLU A 192 36.69 25.35 3.84
C GLU A 192 37.46 24.33 4.70
N LYS A 193 36.98 24.06 5.92
CA LYS A 193 37.53 23.05 6.83
C LYS A 193 36.84 21.68 6.74
N GLY A 194 35.74 21.58 6.01
CA GLY A 194 35.02 20.32 5.80
C GLY A 194 34.25 19.82 7.03
N GLU A 195 33.82 20.74 7.92
CA GLU A 195 32.88 20.46 9.02
C GLU A 195 31.44 20.80 8.64
#